data_AF-A0A496RFI8-F1
#
_entry.id   AF-A0A496RFI8-F1
#
_cell.length_a   1.000
_cell.length_b   1.000
_cell.length_c   1.000
_cell.angle_alpha   90.00
_cell.angle_beta   90.00
_cell.angle_gamma   90.00
#
_symmetry.space_group_name_H-M   'P 1'
#
loop_
_entity.id
_entity.type
_entity.pdbx_description
1 polymer ?
#
loop_
_entity_poly.entity_id
_entity_poly.type
_entity_poly.pdbx_seq_one_letter_code
_entity_poly.pdbx_strand_id
1 'polypeptide(L)' 'MREAISVVILTKNEKERIAECIKSVLSWADEVIVVDDESADRTPEIAKNLGAKVLFRKMDI' A
#
# COMPACT_ATOMS: atom_id res chain seq x y z
N MET A 1 11.37 -21.49 12.55
CA MET A 1 10.51 -20.72 11.63
C MET A 1 10.38 -19.32 12.18
N ARG A 2 10.43 -18.30 11.33
CA ARG A 2 10.02 -16.94 11.73
C ARG A 2 8.54 -16.79 11.40
N GLU A 3 7.81 -16.06 12.23
CA GLU A 3 6.44 -15.64 11.91
C GLU A 3 6.46 -14.67 10.72
N ALA A 4 5.46 -14.77 9.85
CA ALA A 4 5.31 -13.87 8.71
C ALA A 4 4.75 -12.51 9.16
N ILE A 5 5.22 -11.42 8.56
CA ILE A 5 4.76 -10.07 8.88
C ILE A 5 4.12 -9.44 7.63
N SER A 6 2.84 -9.09 7.74
CA SER A 6 2.13 -8.26 6.77
C SER A 6 2.15 -6.79 7.21
N VAL A 7 2.43 -5.89 6.27
CA VAL A 7 2.28 -4.44 6.45
C VAL A 7 1.03 -3.96 5.74
N VAL A 8 0.16 -3.24 6.45
CA VAL A 8 -1.06 -2.66 5.89
C VAL A 8 -0.92 -1.14 5.85
N ILE A 9 -1.07 -0.56 4.65
CA ILE A 9 -0.98 0.88 4.40
C ILE A 9 -2.37 1.38 4.01
N LEU A 10 -2.95 2.25 4.83
CA LEU A 10 -4.18 2.98 4.49
C LEU A 10 -3.79 4.25 3.72
N THR A 11 -4.46 4.54 2.61
CA THR A 11 -4.05 5.67 1.77
C THR A 11 -5.21 6.31 0.99
N LYS A 12 -5.05 7.60 0.63
CA LYS A 12 -5.95 8.38 -0.25
C LYS A 12 -5.16 9.50 -0.92
N ASN A 13 -5.03 9.47 -2.24
CA ASN A 13 -4.35 10.50 -3.06
C ASN A 13 -2.89 10.80 -2.64
N GLU A 14 -2.08 9.75 -2.46
CA GLU A 14 -0.68 9.84 -2.00
C GLU A 14 0.34 9.48 -3.09
N LYS A 15 0.07 9.81 -4.37
CA LYS A 15 0.97 9.44 -5.49
C LYS A 15 2.42 9.91 -5.30
N GLU A 16 2.63 10.97 -4.53
CA GLU A 16 3.94 11.56 -4.26
C GLU A 16 4.75 10.79 -3.20
N ARG A 17 4.09 10.01 -2.34
CA ARG A 17 4.72 9.37 -1.16
C ARG A 17 4.57 7.86 -1.14
N ILE A 18 3.52 7.32 -1.76
CA ILE A 18 3.18 5.89 -1.69
C ILE A 18 4.34 5.00 -2.15
N ALA A 19 5.12 5.44 -3.14
CA ALA A 19 6.27 4.69 -3.63
C ALA A 19 7.37 4.53 -2.58
N GLU A 20 7.74 5.61 -1.90
CA GLU A 20 8.78 5.58 -0.86
C GLU A 20 8.28 4.83 0.38
N CYS A 21 7.01 5.00 0.74
CA CYS A 21 6.37 4.27 1.83
C CYS A 21 6.45 2.75 1.62
N ILE A 22 6.03 2.25 0.45
CA ILE A 22 6.11 0.81 0.12
C ILE A 22 7.57 0.34 0.11
N LYS A 23 8.48 1.07 -0.54
CA LYS A 23 9.90 0.72 -0.59
C LYS A 23 10.55 0.62 0.79
N SER A 24 10.10 1.41 1.76
CA SER A 24 10.64 1.37 3.13
C SER A 24 10.37 0.05 3.88
N VAL A 25 9.37 -0.72 3.43
CA VAL A 25 8.96 -1.98 4.08
C VAL A 25 9.24 -3.23 3.24
N LEU A 26 9.45 -3.09 1.93
CA LEU A 26 9.69 -4.21 1.00
C LEU A 26 10.87 -5.12 1.38
N SER A 27 11.87 -4.62 2.11
CA SER A 27 13.07 -5.41 2.43
C SER A 27 12.87 -6.40 3.59
N TRP A 28 11.81 -6.24 4.39
CA TRP A 28 11.63 -7.02 5.61
C TRP A 28 10.22 -7.61 5.77
N ALA A 29 9.20 -6.99 5.19
CA ALA A 29 7.83 -7.49 5.22
C ALA A 29 7.66 -8.65 4.23
N ASP A 30 6.88 -9.67 4.63
CA ASP A 30 6.54 -10.80 3.75
C ASP A 30 5.38 -10.45 2.81
N GLU A 31 4.53 -9.50 3.19
CA GLU A 31 3.39 -9.01 2.41
C GLU A 31 3.18 -7.51 2.64
N VAL A 32 2.83 -6.78 1.57
CA VAL A 32 2.38 -5.40 1.65
C VAL A 32 0.97 -5.29 1.07
N ILE A 33 0.02 -4.84 1.90
CA ILE A 33 -1.37 -4.58 1.51
C ILE A 33 -1.60 -3.08 1.54
N VAL A 34 -2.05 -2.51 0.43
CA VAL A 34 -2.52 -1.13 0.36
C VAL A 34 -4.03 -1.14 0.36
N VAL A 35 -4.64 -0.48 1.33
CA VAL A 35 -6.09 -0.25 1.40
C VAL A 35 -6.34 1.20 0.97
N ASP A 36 -6.81 1.35 -0.25
CA ASP A 36 -7.02 2.63 -0.92
C ASP A 36 -8.46 3.13 -0.70
N ASP A 37 -8.59 4.33 -0.13
CA ASP A 37 -9.86 5.05 0.07
C ASP A 37 -10.29 5.80 -1.20
N GLU A 38 -10.40 5.05 -2.29
CA GLU A 38 -10.85 5.51 -3.61
C GLU A 38 -10.07 6.74 -4.10
N SER A 39 -8.74 6.59 -4.18
CA SER A 39 -7.87 7.64 -4.74
C SER A 39 -8.29 7.99 -6.17
N ALA A 40 -8.35 9.29 -6.45
CA ALA A 40 -8.63 9.85 -7.78
C ALA A 40 -7.33 10.09 -8.60
N ASP A 41 -6.18 9.75 -8.02
CA ASP A 41 -4.88 9.90 -8.64
C ASP A 41 -4.22 8.54 -8.93
N ARG A 42 -2.91 8.53 -9.22
CA ARG A 42 -2.17 7.32 -9.59
C ARG A 42 -1.71 6.47 -8.40
N THR A 43 -2.12 6.78 -7.17
CA THR A 43 -1.75 6.03 -5.95
C THR A 43 -1.91 4.50 -6.10
N PRO A 44 -3.09 3.96 -6.50
CA PRO A 44 -3.26 2.52 -6.64
C PRO A 44 -2.43 1.91 -7.76
N GLU A 45 -2.16 2.65 -8.84
CA GLU A 45 -1.31 2.18 -9.94
C GLU A 45 0.14 2.03 -9.48
N ILE A 46 0.67 3.04 -8.78
CA ILE A 46 2.03 3.03 -8.25
C ILE A 46 2.19 1.87 -7.25
N ALA A 47 1.22 1.68 -6.36
CA ALA A 47 1.24 0.58 -5.39
C ALA A 47 1.26 -0.80 -6.06
N LYS A 48 0.40 -1.04 -7.05
CA LYS A 48 0.37 -2.29 -7.82
C LYS A 48 1.70 -2.55 -8.53
N ASN A 49 2.29 -1.53 -9.15
CA ASN A 49 3.56 -1.63 -9.87
C ASN A 49 4.74 -1.97 -8.96
N LEU A 50 4.63 -1.70 -7.65
CA LEU A 50 5.64 -2.06 -6.64
C LEU A 50 5.39 -3.43 -5.99
N GLY A 51 4.38 -4.18 -6.46
CA GLY A 51 4.06 -5.51 -5.96
C GLY A 51 3.16 -5.55 -4.72
N ALA A 52 2.59 -4.40 -4.30
CA ALA A 52 1.63 -4.38 -3.21
C ALA A 52 0.27 -4.94 -3.67
N LYS A 53 -0.41 -5.66 -2.77
CA LYS A 53 -1.80 -6.06 -2.94
C LYS A 53 -2.70 -4.87 -2.66
N VAL A 54 -3.41 -4.37 -3.67
CA VAL A 54 -4.29 -3.20 -3.52
C VAL A 54 -5.74 -3.63 -3.32
N LEU A 55 -6.34 -3.23 -2.21
CA LEU A 55 -7.75 -3.36 -1.89
C LEU A 55 -8.40 -1.97 -1.91
N PHE A 56 -9.58 -1.84 -2.48
CA PHE A 56 -10.33 -0.59 -2.48
C PHE A 56 -11.41 -0.64 -1.39
N ARG A 57 -11.45 0.38 -0.54
CA ARG A 57 -12.47 0.53 0.50
C ARG A 57 -12.68 1.99 0.81
N LYS A 58 -13.87 2.50 0.52
CA LYS A 58 -14.31 3.80 1.03
C LYS A 58 -14.31 3.80 2.56
N MET A 59 -13.63 4.76 3.16
CA MET A 59 -13.59 4.91 4.62
C MET A 59 -14.66 5.90 5.09
N ASP A 60 -15.44 5.47 6.07
CA ASP A 60 -16.38 6.33 6.79
C ASP A 60 -15.58 7.07 7.88
N ILE A 61 -15.31 8.36 7.68
CA ILE A 61 -14.60 9.24 8.63
C ILE A 61 -15.59 10.22 9.24
#